data_AF-A0A1C6F5N3-F1
#
_entry.id   AF-A0A1C6F5N3-F1
#
_cell.length_a   1.000
_cell.length_b   1.000
_cell.length_c   1.000
_cell.angle_alpha   90.00
_cell.angle_beta   90.00
_cell.angle_gamma   90.00
#
_symmetry.space_group_name_H-M   'P 1'
#
loop_
_entity.id
_entity.type
_entity.pdbx_description
1 polymer ?
#
loop_
_entity_poly.entity_id
_entity_poly.type
_entity_poly.pdbx_seq_one_letter_code
_entity_poly.pdbx_strand_id
1 'polypeptide(L)'
;MYPRTIIDSLSAVPNRDQLTHKDLHAHFSTGQSILLSGSGRDKKYGYRNGIQTDLGDIRNDVWLDLVRELIVRSHEEDLFDKLLEWEKEHTYWLKTKAELEHYTLELYAARIFDNPKWVDYEAFAKHYGYQPQSYEG
;
A
#
# COMPACT_ATOMS: atom_id res chain seq x y z
N MET A 1 -14.20 12.21 -8.26
CA MET A 1 -13.11 13.10 -7.81
C MET A 1 -12.70 12.62 -6.44
N TYR A 2 -11.43 12.25 -6.24
CA TYR A 2 -10.95 11.72 -4.95
C TYR A 2 -10.86 12.81 -3.87
N PRO A 3 -11.02 12.45 -2.58
CA PRO A 3 -10.92 13.41 -1.48
C PRO A 3 -9.52 14.01 -1.40
N ARG A 4 -9.45 15.33 -1.14
CA ARG A 4 -8.19 16.09 -1.00
C ARG A 4 -7.68 16.15 0.45
N THR A 5 -8.23 15.32 1.33
CA THR A 5 -7.80 15.25 2.74
C THR A 5 -6.37 14.76 2.79
N ILE A 6 -5.47 15.54 3.39
CA ILE A 6 -4.06 15.16 3.59
C ILE A 6 -3.93 14.46 4.95
N ILE A 7 -3.39 13.24 4.98
CA ILE A 7 -3.20 12.45 6.20
C ILE A 7 -1.71 12.19 6.39
N ASP A 8 -1.12 12.93 7.34
CA ASP A 8 0.32 12.92 7.64
C ASP A 8 0.68 12.25 8.97
N SER A 9 -0.28 11.64 9.64
CA SER A 9 0.01 10.93 10.88
C SER A 9 -1.08 9.91 11.16
N LEU A 10 -0.71 8.85 11.88
CA LEU A 10 -1.65 7.82 12.30
C LEU A 10 -2.78 8.39 13.17
N SER A 11 -2.53 9.44 13.95
CA SER A 11 -3.55 10.12 14.75
C SER A 11 -4.56 10.93 13.92
N ALA A 12 -4.23 11.25 12.66
CA ALA A 12 -5.13 11.94 11.74
C ALA A 12 -6.01 10.97 10.93
N VAL A 13 -5.85 9.66 11.11
CA VAL A 13 -6.59 8.62 10.39
C VAL A 13 -7.95 8.41 11.08
N PRO A 14 -9.08 8.65 10.39
CA PRO A 14 -10.40 8.41 10.95
C PRO A 14 -10.68 6.91 11.07
N ASN A 15 -11.32 6.49 12.18
CA ASN A 15 -11.76 5.10 12.41
C ASN A 15 -10.69 4.04 12.07
N ARG A 16 -9.43 4.29 12.47
CA ARG A 16 -8.25 3.49 12.12
C ARG A 16 -8.41 1.99 12.41
N ASP A 17 -9.11 1.67 13.49
CA ASP A 17 -9.40 0.32 13.97
C ASP A 17 -10.40 -0.44 13.08
N GLN A 18 -11.13 0.25 12.21
CA GLN A 18 -12.19 -0.29 11.35
C GLN A 18 -11.86 -0.22 9.86
N LEU A 19 -10.65 0.20 9.50
CA LEU A 19 -10.25 0.31 8.10
C LEU A 19 -10.28 -1.06 7.41
N THR A 20 -10.74 -1.05 6.17
CA THR A 20 -10.80 -2.21 5.29
C THR A 20 -9.75 -2.13 4.18
N HIS A 21 -9.59 -3.21 3.42
CA HIS A 21 -8.75 -3.21 2.22
C HIS A 21 -9.15 -2.10 1.24
N LYS A 22 -10.46 -1.86 1.07
CA LYS A 22 -10.98 -0.83 0.18
C LYS A 22 -10.54 0.57 0.60
N ASP A 23 -10.57 0.88 1.90
CA ASP A 23 -10.16 2.18 2.43
C ASP A 23 -8.67 2.47 2.19
N LEU A 24 -7.86 1.41 2.13
CA LEU A 24 -6.41 1.47 1.93
C LEU A 24 -5.98 1.14 0.49
N HIS A 25 -6.92 0.84 -0.41
CA HIS A 25 -6.62 0.57 -1.81
C HIS A 25 -5.95 1.79 -2.45
N ALA A 26 -4.76 1.58 -3.01
CA ALA A 26 -3.98 2.65 -3.64
C ALA A 26 -4.56 2.96 -5.03
N HIS A 27 -5.02 4.20 -5.24
CA HIS A 27 -5.43 4.67 -6.57
C HIS A 27 -4.24 5.09 -7.42
N PHE A 28 -3.34 5.87 -6.82
CA PHE A 28 -2.07 6.32 -7.42
C PHE A 28 -1.18 6.97 -6.36
N SER A 29 0.14 6.97 -6.60
CA SER A 29 1.09 7.72 -5.77
C SER A 29 0.94 9.23 -5.99
N THR A 30 1.11 10.00 -4.92
CA THR A 30 1.14 11.47 -4.93
C THR A 30 2.52 11.98 -4.55
N GLY A 31 2.85 13.17 -5.04
CA GLY A 31 4.11 13.85 -4.72
C GLY A 31 3.89 15.34 -4.56
N GLN A 32 4.32 15.89 -3.43
CA GLN A 32 4.24 17.33 -3.16
C GLN A 32 5.63 17.87 -2.80
N SER A 33 6.06 18.90 -3.53
CA SER A 33 7.22 19.70 -3.13
C SER A 33 6.83 20.63 -2.00
N ILE A 34 7.57 20.58 -0.90
CA ILE A 34 7.33 21.39 0.30
C ILE A 34 8.49 22.36 0.46
N LEU A 35 8.20 23.66 0.54
CA LEU A 35 9.21 24.66 0.86
C LEU A 35 9.62 24.48 2.33
N LEU A 36 10.86 24.08 2.56
CA LEU A 36 11.40 23.90 3.91
C LEU A 36 11.91 25.22 4.49
N SER A 37 12.62 26.00 3.67
CA SER A 37 13.21 27.28 4.09
C SER A 37 13.71 28.09 2.89
N GLY A 38 14.14 29.32 3.16
CA GLY A 38 14.76 30.21 2.17
C GLY A 38 13.76 31.06 1.38
N SER A 39 14.30 31.99 0.60
CA SER A 39 13.52 32.89 -0.27
C SER A 39 14.27 33.15 -1.57
N GLY A 40 13.56 33.59 -2.62
CA GLY A 40 14.16 33.83 -3.93
C GLY A 40 14.89 32.60 -4.49
N ARG A 41 16.18 32.75 -4.79
CA ARG A 41 17.06 31.69 -5.32
C ARG A 41 17.53 30.69 -4.26
N ASP A 42 17.43 31.03 -2.98
CA ASP A 42 17.96 30.23 -1.87
C ASP A 42 16.90 29.31 -1.25
N LYS A 43 15.78 29.09 -1.95
CA LYS A 43 14.71 28.18 -1.51
C LYS A 43 15.22 26.74 -1.45
N LYS A 44 14.95 26.09 -0.32
CA LYS A 44 15.19 24.67 -0.11
C LYS A 44 13.87 23.95 -0.05
N TYR A 45 13.73 22.91 -0.86
CA TYR A 45 12.52 22.10 -0.91
C TYR A 45 12.78 20.70 -0.36
N GLY A 46 11.77 20.14 0.29
CA GLY A 46 11.62 18.73 0.57
C GLY A 46 10.54 18.14 -0.33
N TYR A 47 10.37 16.82 -0.25
CA TYR A 47 9.34 16.10 -0.96
C TYR A 47 8.54 15.26 0.02
N ARG A 48 7.22 15.38 -0.06
CA ARG A 48 6.25 14.48 0.57
C ARG A 48 5.75 13.53 -0.49
N ASN A 49 5.93 12.24 -0.24
CA ASN A 49 5.36 11.17 -1.05
C ASN A 49 4.13 10.62 -0.31
N GLY A 50 3.04 10.45 -1.04
CA GLY A 50 1.80 9.90 -0.51
C GLY A 50 1.15 8.92 -1.47
N ILE A 51 0.01 8.40 -1.04
CA ILE A 51 -0.83 7.47 -1.77
C ILE A 51 -2.25 7.99 -1.64
N GLN A 52 -2.89 8.25 -2.79
CA GLN A 52 -4.30 8.59 -2.82
C GLN A 52 -5.12 7.31 -2.61
N THR A 53 -5.97 7.30 -1.59
CA THR A 53 -6.99 6.28 -1.34
C THR A 53 -8.38 6.93 -1.23
N ASP A 54 -9.40 6.12 -0.92
CA ASP A 54 -10.76 6.60 -0.62
C ASP A 54 -10.83 7.45 0.66
N LEU A 55 -9.85 7.34 1.56
CA LEU A 55 -9.75 8.18 2.77
C LEU A 55 -9.16 9.57 2.49
N GLY A 56 -8.26 9.65 1.50
CA GLY A 56 -7.48 10.85 1.21
C GLY A 56 -6.09 10.54 0.68
N ASP A 57 -5.24 11.56 0.64
CA ASP A 57 -3.83 11.45 0.31
C ASP A 57 -3.02 11.19 1.59
N ILE A 58 -2.73 9.91 1.82
CA ILE A 58 -2.03 9.41 3.01
C ILE A 58 -0.53 9.44 2.74
N ARG A 59 0.28 9.96 3.66
CA ARG A 59 1.74 9.92 3.53
C ARG A 59 2.22 8.47 3.44
N ASN A 60 3.21 8.20 2.59
CA ASN A 60 3.59 6.85 2.21
C ASN A 60 3.99 5.94 3.40
N ASP A 61 4.77 6.46 4.35
CA ASP A 61 5.13 5.78 5.59
C ASP A 61 3.90 5.44 6.46
N VAL A 62 2.98 6.40 6.60
CA VAL A 62 1.73 6.23 7.36
C VAL A 62 0.85 5.17 6.70
N TRP A 63 0.73 5.19 5.37
CA TRP A 63 -0.05 4.20 4.63
C TRP A 63 0.54 2.79 4.80
N LEU A 64 1.87 2.63 4.72
CA LEU A 64 2.52 1.33 4.97
C LEU A 64 2.21 0.79 6.36
N ASP A 65 2.28 1.64 7.39
CA ASP A 65 1.97 1.23 8.76
C ASP A 65 0.50 0.81 8.92
N LEU A 66 -0.43 1.50 8.23
CA LEU A 66 -1.85 1.12 8.25
C LEU A 66 -2.10 -0.23 7.58
N VAL A 67 -1.43 -0.53 6.47
CA VAL A 67 -1.56 -1.84 5.80
C VAL A 67 -0.98 -2.95 6.69
N ARG A 68 0.17 -2.73 7.32
CA ARG A 68 0.74 -3.68 8.31
C ARG A 68 -0.20 -3.94 9.47
N GLU A 69 -0.87 -2.91 9.98
CA GLU A 69 -1.87 -3.09 11.03
C GLU A 69 -3.12 -3.82 10.57
N LEU A 70 -3.55 -3.60 9.32
CA LEU A 70 -4.66 -4.34 8.73
C LEU A 70 -4.32 -5.84 8.63
N ILE A 71 -3.10 -6.19 8.23
CA ILE A 71 -2.63 -7.59 8.17
C ILE A 71 -2.75 -8.24 9.55
N VAL A 72 -2.17 -7.61 10.58
CA VAL A 72 -2.18 -8.14 11.95
C VAL A 72 -3.60 -8.23 12.52
N ARG A 73 -4.44 -7.21 12.29
CA ARG A 73 -5.83 -7.20 12.75
C ARG A 73 -6.67 -8.30 12.08
N SER A 74 -6.36 -8.63 10.83
CA SER A 74 -7.08 -9.65 10.06
C SER A 74 -6.53 -11.06 10.28
N HIS A 75 -5.44 -11.20 11.05
CA HIS A 75 -4.72 -12.46 11.24
C HIS A 75 -4.22 -13.09 9.92
N GLU A 76 -3.80 -12.25 8.98
CA GLU A 76 -3.35 -12.63 7.64
C GLU A 76 -1.83 -12.51 7.46
N GLU A 77 -1.05 -12.51 8.54
CA GLU A 77 0.42 -12.44 8.48
C GLU A 77 1.00 -13.56 7.61
N ASP A 78 0.50 -14.78 7.79
CA ASP A 78 0.92 -15.96 7.03
C ASP A 78 0.55 -15.89 5.53
N LEU A 79 -0.52 -15.15 5.18
CA LEU A 79 -0.89 -14.89 3.78
C LEU A 79 0.03 -13.81 3.18
N PHE A 80 0.32 -12.76 3.95
CA PHE A 80 1.26 -11.71 3.52
C PHE A 80 2.68 -12.28 3.32
N ASP A 81 3.16 -13.14 4.21
CA ASP A 81 4.47 -13.78 4.09
C ASP A 81 4.57 -14.62 2.80
N LYS A 82 3.51 -15.35 2.44
CA LYS A 82 3.43 -16.08 1.16
C LYS A 82 3.48 -15.15 -0.05
N LEU A 83 2.74 -14.05 -0.01
CA LEU A 83 2.78 -13.06 -1.09
C LEU A 83 4.17 -12.42 -1.20
N LEU A 84 4.82 -12.12 -0.08
CA LEU A 84 6.17 -11.57 -0.05
C LEU A 84 7.20 -12.56 -0.61
N GLU A 85 7.09 -13.84 -0.27
CA GLU A 85 7.94 -14.91 -0.82
C GLU A 85 7.71 -15.06 -2.32
N TRP A 86 6.46 -15.09 -2.76
CA TRP A 86 6.10 -15.13 -4.18
C TRP A 86 6.73 -13.97 -4.96
N GLU A 87 6.54 -12.74 -4.49
CA GLU A 87 7.10 -11.56 -5.14
C GLU A 87 8.62 -11.55 -5.13
N LYS A 88 9.26 -12.04 -4.07
CA LYS A 88 10.71 -12.18 -4.02
C LYS A 88 11.25 -13.09 -5.14
N GLU A 89 10.51 -14.13 -5.49
CA GLU A 89 10.89 -15.10 -6.52
C GLU A 89 10.52 -14.66 -7.94
N HIS A 90 9.51 -13.81 -8.11
CA HIS A 90 8.91 -13.47 -9.41
C HIS A 90 9.12 -12.01 -9.84
N THR A 91 9.53 -11.14 -8.92
CA THR A 91 9.71 -9.70 -9.17
C THR A 91 11.20 -9.30 -9.13
N TYR A 92 11.89 -9.56 -10.25
CA TYR A 92 13.35 -9.34 -10.37
C TYR A 92 13.78 -7.87 -10.55
N TRP A 93 12.84 -6.95 -10.81
CA TRP A 93 13.17 -5.55 -11.06
C TRP A 93 13.27 -4.70 -9.79
N LEU A 94 12.76 -5.18 -8.66
CA LEU A 94 12.89 -4.51 -7.35
C LEU A 94 14.24 -4.86 -6.74
N LYS A 95 15.00 -3.84 -6.33
CA LYS A 95 16.43 -3.98 -6.01
C LYS A 95 16.69 -4.09 -4.52
N THR A 96 15.79 -3.55 -3.72
CA THR A 96 15.93 -3.49 -2.27
C THR A 96 14.79 -4.21 -1.56
N LYS A 97 15.06 -4.69 -0.34
CA LYS A 97 14.03 -5.29 0.52
C LYS A 97 12.87 -4.31 0.78
N ALA A 98 13.17 -3.02 0.93
CA ALA A 98 12.15 -2.01 1.21
C ALA A 98 11.24 -1.74 0.00
N GLU A 99 11.79 -1.72 -1.22
CA GLU A 99 10.99 -1.62 -2.44
C GLU A 99 10.10 -2.85 -2.63
N LEU A 100 10.63 -4.05 -2.38
CA LEU A 100 9.85 -5.29 -2.44
C LEU A 100 8.71 -5.29 -1.43
N GLU A 101 9.00 -4.98 -0.16
CA GLU A 101 7.98 -4.93 0.89
C GLU A 101 6.90 -3.88 0.61
N HIS A 102 7.29 -2.69 0.14
CA HIS A 102 6.34 -1.64 -0.25
C HIS A 102 5.39 -2.11 -1.35
N TYR A 103 5.93 -2.73 -2.41
CA TYR A 103 5.14 -3.27 -3.50
C TYR A 103 4.22 -4.41 -3.06
N THR A 104 4.72 -5.35 -2.25
CA THR A 104 3.90 -6.44 -1.70
C THR A 104 2.75 -5.91 -0.83
N LEU A 105 2.98 -4.83 -0.04
CA LEU A 105 1.91 -4.19 0.74
C LEU A 105 0.85 -3.54 -0.17
N GLU A 106 1.23 -2.98 -1.31
CA GLU A 106 0.29 -2.47 -2.32
C GLU A 106 -0.56 -3.57 -2.93
N LEU A 107 0.06 -4.68 -3.30
CA LEU A 107 -0.63 -5.87 -3.79
C LEU A 107 -1.60 -6.46 -2.76
N TYR A 108 -1.19 -6.52 -1.49
CA TYR A 108 -2.02 -6.99 -0.39
C TYR A 108 -3.21 -6.06 -0.13
N ALA A 109 -2.98 -4.74 -0.07
CA ALA A 109 -4.04 -3.75 0.09
C ALA A 109 -5.04 -3.84 -1.06
N ALA A 110 -4.57 -4.11 -2.28
CA ALA A 110 -5.39 -4.32 -3.46
C ALA A 110 -6.07 -5.70 -3.53
N ARG A 111 -5.83 -6.62 -2.58
CA ARG A 111 -6.29 -8.02 -2.63
C ARG A 111 -5.97 -8.69 -3.97
N ILE A 112 -4.76 -8.49 -4.49
CA ILE A 112 -4.40 -8.93 -5.85
C ILE A 112 -4.61 -10.44 -6.07
N PHE A 113 -4.37 -11.24 -5.03
CA PHE A 113 -4.52 -12.70 -5.05
C PHE A 113 -5.98 -13.16 -5.09
N ASP A 114 -6.94 -12.27 -4.86
CA ASP A 114 -8.36 -12.52 -5.10
C ASP A 114 -8.80 -12.10 -6.50
N ASN A 115 -7.99 -11.31 -7.21
CA ASN A 115 -8.32 -10.78 -8.53
C ASN A 115 -8.04 -11.81 -9.64
N PRO A 116 -9.06 -12.33 -10.34
CA PRO A 116 -8.86 -13.32 -11.41
C PRO A 116 -8.09 -12.78 -12.64
N LYS A 117 -7.90 -11.46 -12.73
CA LYS A 117 -7.12 -10.81 -13.80
C LYS A 117 -5.64 -10.71 -13.47
N TRP A 118 -5.22 -11.04 -12.24
CA TRP A 118 -3.81 -11.07 -11.89
C TRP A 118 -3.14 -12.23 -12.63
N VAL A 119 -1.99 -11.97 -13.25
CA VAL A 119 -1.28 -12.93 -14.11
C VAL A 119 -0.92 -14.22 -13.36
N ASP A 120 -0.63 -14.12 -12.06
CA ASP A 120 -0.23 -15.25 -11.22
C ASP A 120 -1.39 -15.83 -10.41
N TYR A 121 -2.63 -15.42 -10.65
CA TYR A 121 -3.81 -15.82 -9.87
C TYR A 121 -3.91 -17.35 -9.66
N GLU A 122 -3.86 -18.13 -10.74
CA GLU A 122 -3.93 -19.60 -10.65
C GLU A 122 -2.65 -20.21 -10.06
N ALA A 123 -1.49 -19.64 -10.38
CA ALA A 123 -0.19 -20.16 -9.98
C ALA A 123 0.03 -20.01 -8.47
N PHE A 124 -0.26 -18.82 -7.94
CA PHE A 124 -0.21 -18.50 -6.51
C PHE A 124 -1.18 -19.37 -5.72
N ALA A 125 -2.45 -19.44 -6.15
CA ALA A 125 -3.48 -20.24 -5.50
C ALA A 125 -3.10 -21.72 -5.43
N LYS A 126 -2.56 -22.28 -6.53
CA LYS A 126 -2.11 -23.67 -6.58
C LYS A 126 -0.87 -23.92 -5.72
N HIS A 127 0.11 -23.01 -5.73
CA HIS A 127 1.36 -23.19 -5.00
C HIS A 127 1.14 -23.24 -3.49
N TYR A 128 0.33 -22.33 -2.96
CA TYR A 128 0.07 -22.21 -1.53
C TYR A 128 -1.23 -22.86 -1.05
N GLY A 129 -2.02 -23.46 -1.96
CA GLY A 129 -3.34 -23.99 -1.63
C GLY A 129 -4.34 -22.92 -1.19
N TYR A 130 -4.15 -21.67 -1.63
CA TYR A 130 -5.01 -20.55 -1.28
C TYR A 130 -6.34 -20.63 -2.03
N GLN A 131 -7.43 -20.30 -1.34
CA GLN A 131 -8.77 -20.21 -1.92
C GLN A 131 -9.17 -18.73 -2.06
N PRO A 132 -9.19 -18.18 -3.28
CA PRO A 132 -9.56 -16.80 -3.52
C PRO A 132 -10.95 -16.44 -2.99
N GLN A 133 -11.04 -15.27 -2.38
CA GLN A 133 -12.29 -14.69 -1.90
C GLN A 133 -12.95 -13.84 -3.00
N SER A 134 -14.16 -13.34 -2.74
CA SER A 134 -14.84 -12.45 -3.69
C SER A 134 -14.08 -11.13 -3.82
N TYR A 135 -13.65 -10.82 -5.03
CA TYR A 135 -12.91 -9.60 -5.34
C TYR A 135 -13.86 -8.41 -5.54
N GLU A 136 -13.84 -7.47 -4.60
CA GLU A 136 -14.47 -6.15 -4.74
C GLU A 136 -13.39 -5.15 -5.15
N GLY A 137 -13.12 -5.08 -6.46
CA GLY A 137 -12.16 -4.14 -7.05
C GLY A 137 -12.55 -2.67 -6.94
#